data_AF-A0A1P8B2I5-F1
#
_entry.id   AF-A0A1P8B2I5-F1
#
_cell.length_a   1.000
_cell.length_b   1.000
_cell.length_c   1.000
_cell.angle_alpha   90.00
_cell.angle_beta   90.00
_cell.angle_gamma   90.00
#
_symmetry.space_group_name_H-M   'P 1'
#
loop_
_entity.id
_entity.type
_entity.pdbx_description
1 polymer ?
#
loop_
_entity_poly.entity_id
_entity_poly.type
_entity_poly.pdbx_seq_one_letter_code
_entity_poly.pdbx_strand_id
1 'polypeptide(L)'
;MVELEIVWLVRGAWITVWIVSILPLVIASIPTSKLNSFRELVLSFAGRGKILHPSSQKFTIPQKCFAHFYVIGVVWTTLLLAATWMYACKMAPLSSEEFQLSDIASRLAGGSDVFSVHKSNMTPVEHRFKVWRAVFLLLLMEIHVLRRLIESFYVFKYSPSARMHILGYFAGLFFYVTAPLSLCSNIAPEVAGFVGNQVAEFIANGKSHTSAPEFNLLSSISPLMKLGSLQWIGGAIFLWGWIHQRRCHAILGSLRENPSQAKEYIIPYGDWFGMVSSPHFLAEIVLYAGLLIASGGTDITIWLLFGFVVWFTLSFARSTNEMLLFSGF
;
A
#
# COMPACT_ATOMS: atom_id res chain seq x y z
N MET A 1 -5.94 -29.10 -10.93
CA MET A 1 -4.50 -29.22 -10.58
C MET A 1 -3.71 -28.06 -11.18
N VAL A 2 -3.80 -27.83 -12.49
CA VAL A 2 -3.14 -26.73 -13.22
C VAL A 2 -3.44 -25.33 -12.67
N GLU A 3 -4.70 -24.98 -12.40
CA GLU A 3 -5.05 -23.65 -11.85
C GLU A 3 -4.43 -23.40 -10.47
N LEU A 4 -4.33 -24.44 -9.65
CA LEU A 4 -3.74 -24.35 -8.32
C LEU A 4 -2.23 -24.11 -8.40
N GLU A 5 -1.55 -24.80 -9.32
CA GLU A 5 -0.12 -24.60 -9.59
C GLU A 5 0.17 -23.18 -10.11
N ILE A 6 -0.66 -22.65 -11.00
CA ILE A 6 -0.53 -21.28 -11.51
C ILE A 6 -0.67 -20.27 -10.37
N VAL A 7 -1.66 -20.43 -9.49
CA VAL A 7 -1.83 -19.54 -8.32
C VAL A 7 -0.59 -19.56 -7.42
N TRP A 8 -0.03 -20.72 -7.15
CA TRP A 8 1.19 -20.84 -6.33
C TRP A 8 2.43 -20.26 -7.01
N LEU A 9 2.57 -20.45 -8.33
CA LEU A 9 3.66 -19.87 -9.11
C LEU A 9 3.59 -18.34 -9.12
N VAL A 10 2.40 -17.78 -9.36
CA VAL A 10 2.18 -16.33 -9.33
C VAL A 10 2.45 -15.76 -7.93
N ARG A 11 1.96 -16.43 -6.87
CA ARG A 11 2.26 -16.03 -5.48
C ARG A 11 3.76 -16.13 -5.17
N GLY A 12 4.41 -17.20 -5.58
CA GLY A 12 5.85 -17.40 -5.41
C GLY A 12 6.65 -16.28 -6.08
N ALA A 13 6.31 -15.95 -7.33
CA ALA A 13 6.91 -14.84 -8.05
C ALA A 13 6.73 -13.51 -7.30
N TRP A 14 5.53 -13.23 -6.75
CA TRP A 14 5.30 -12.02 -5.96
C TRP A 14 6.09 -11.97 -4.65
N ILE A 15 6.23 -13.10 -3.97
CA ILE A 15 7.07 -13.19 -2.77
C ILE A 15 8.54 -12.94 -3.13
N THR A 16 9.03 -13.54 -4.21
CA THR A 16 10.39 -13.32 -4.71
C THR A 16 10.64 -11.84 -5.03
N VAL A 17 9.69 -11.17 -5.65
CA VAL A 17 9.76 -9.73 -5.96
C VAL A 17 9.97 -8.89 -4.69
N TRP A 18 9.23 -9.17 -3.62
CA TRP A 18 9.41 -8.49 -2.34
C TRP A 18 10.73 -8.86 -1.66
N ILE A 19 11.11 -10.14 -1.65
CA ILE A 19 12.37 -10.59 -1.05
C ILE A 19 13.56 -9.93 -1.72
N VAL A 20 13.60 -9.90 -3.07
CA VAL A 20 14.67 -9.24 -3.82
C VAL A 20 14.72 -7.74 -3.55
N SER A 21 13.58 -7.11 -3.27
CA SER A 21 13.51 -5.69 -2.93
C SER A 21 13.95 -5.38 -1.49
N ILE A 22 13.63 -6.27 -0.54
CA ILE A 22 13.93 -6.11 0.89
C ILE A 22 15.34 -6.60 1.26
N LEU A 23 15.86 -7.62 0.57
CA LEU A 23 17.13 -8.25 0.93
C LEU A 23 18.34 -7.29 0.86
N PRO A 24 18.55 -6.51 -0.23
CA PRO A 24 19.64 -5.53 -0.29
C PRO A 24 19.52 -4.47 0.82
N LEU A 25 18.27 -4.11 1.12
CA LEU A 25 17.94 -3.19 2.19
C LEU A 25 18.37 -3.75 3.55
N VAL A 26 17.92 -4.96 3.91
CA VAL A 26 18.27 -5.64 5.17
C VAL A 26 19.79 -5.79 5.33
N ILE A 27 20.49 -6.23 4.28
CA ILE A 27 21.95 -6.39 4.28
C ILE A 27 22.64 -5.05 4.60
N ALA A 28 22.14 -3.93 4.08
CA ALA A 28 22.74 -2.62 4.28
C ALA A 28 22.68 -2.12 5.74
N SER A 29 21.74 -2.58 6.56
CA SER A 29 21.65 -2.17 7.97
C SER A 29 22.39 -3.07 8.94
N ILE A 30 22.98 -4.17 8.47
CA ILE A 30 23.82 -5.00 9.33
C ILE A 30 25.09 -4.19 9.66
N PRO A 31 25.34 -3.83 10.93
CA PRO A 31 26.42 -2.94 11.33
C PRO A 31 27.75 -3.71 11.34
N THR A 32 28.24 -4.07 10.16
CA THR A 32 29.51 -4.77 9.98
C THR A 32 30.44 -3.94 9.11
N SER A 33 31.70 -3.82 9.53
CA SER A 33 32.73 -3.04 8.81
C SER A 33 32.93 -3.50 7.37
N LYS A 34 32.77 -4.80 7.09
CA LYS A 34 32.86 -5.40 5.76
C LYS A 34 31.77 -4.94 4.79
N LEU A 35 30.61 -4.54 5.31
CA LEU A 35 29.47 -4.08 4.52
C LEU A 35 29.39 -2.55 4.44
N ASN A 36 30.35 -1.81 5.00
CA ASN A 36 30.32 -0.34 4.99
C ASN A 36 30.22 0.22 3.57
N SER A 37 31.00 -0.31 2.63
CA SER A 37 30.97 0.14 1.22
C SER A 37 29.63 -0.15 0.54
N PHE A 38 29.03 -1.31 0.84
CA PHE A 38 27.70 -1.67 0.34
C PHE A 38 26.61 -0.81 0.99
N ARG A 39 26.70 -0.56 2.30
CA ARG A 39 25.80 0.33 3.02
C ARG A 39 25.86 1.75 2.46
N GLU A 40 27.05 2.29 2.24
CA GLU A 40 27.24 3.62 1.63
C GLU A 40 26.66 3.68 0.22
N LEU A 41 26.80 2.61 -0.57
CA LEU A 41 26.21 2.52 -1.90
C LEU A 41 24.67 2.48 -1.85
N VAL A 42 24.08 1.68 -0.96
CA VAL A 42 22.63 1.60 -0.77
C VAL A 42 22.06 2.92 -0.21
N LEU A 43 22.75 3.53 0.76
CA LEU A 43 22.35 4.83 1.33
C LEU A 43 22.56 5.98 0.34
N SER A 44 23.58 5.91 -0.52
CA SER A 44 23.79 6.87 -1.62
C SER A 44 22.60 6.90 -2.57
N PHE A 45 21.92 5.75 -2.77
CA PHE A 45 20.67 5.70 -3.54
C PHE A 45 19.45 6.25 -2.79
N ALA A 46 19.44 6.19 -1.46
CA ALA A 46 18.40 6.78 -0.61
C ALA A 46 18.61 8.28 -0.35
N GLY A 47 19.82 8.80 -0.57
CA GLY A 47 20.18 10.19 -0.36
C GLY A 47 19.33 11.17 -1.18
N ARG A 48 18.78 12.19 -0.53
CA ARG A 48 18.08 13.32 -1.18
C ARG A 48 18.76 14.65 -0.89
N GLY A 49 18.75 15.54 -1.87
CA GLY A 49 19.17 16.93 -1.67
C GLY A 49 20.66 17.10 -1.35
N LYS A 50 20.96 17.87 -0.30
CA LYS A 50 22.32 18.35 0.04
C LYS A 50 23.33 17.26 0.46
N ILE A 51 22.88 16.01 0.64
CA ILE A 51 23.75 14.86 0.94
C ILE A 51 24.32 14.22 -0.34
N LEU A 52 23.87 14.66 -1.53
CA LEU A 52 24.32 14.08 -2.79
C LEU A 52 25.76 14.52 -3.13
N HIS A 53 26.67 13.55 -3.21
CA HIS A 53 28.04 13.77 -3.66
C HIS A 53 28.06 14.35 -5.11
N PRO A 54 28.93 15.32 -5.44
CA PRO A 54 28.88 16.08 -6.70
C PRO A 54 28.92 15.23 -7.99
N SER A 55 29.50 14.02 -7.94
CA SER A 55 29.62 13.12 -9.10
C SER A 55 28.30 12.45 -9.53
N SER A 56 27.27 12.46 -8.68
CA SER A 56 26.00 11.76 -8.92
C SER A 56 24.91 12.63 -9.56
N GLN A 57 25.20 13.90 -9.88
CA GLN A 57 24.22 14.83 -10.46
C GLN A 57 23.65 14.39 -11.82
N LYS A 58 24.35 13.51 -12.57
CA LYS A 58 23.90 13.00 -13.89
C LYS A 58 22.67 12.10 -13.81
N PHE A 59 22.42 11.41 -12.69
CA PHE A 59 21.33 10.44 -12.54
C PHE A 59 20.23 10.92 -11.59
N THR A 60 19.86 12.20 -11.72
CA THR A 60 18.85 12.81 -10.86
C THR A 60 17.68 13.41 -11.62
N ILE A 61 16.48 13.23 -11.07
CA ILE A 61 15.22 13.74 -11.59
C ILE A 61 14.68 14.82 -10.64
N PRO A 62 13.96 15.85 -11.14
CA PRO A 62 13.26 16.81 -10.29
C PRO A 62 12.30 16.13 -9.30
N GLN A 63 12.25 16.63 -8.07
CA GLN A 63 11.35 16.08 -7.05
C GLN A 63 9.85 16.25 -7.39
N LYS A 64 9.50 17.09 -8.38
CA LYS A 64 8.11 17.18 -8.89
C LYS A 64 7.61 15.87 -9.50
N CYS A 65 8.51 14.99 -9.95
CA CYS A 65 8.15 13.69 -10.52
C CYS A 65 7.57 12.71 -9.49
N PHE A 66 7.53 13.06 -8.20
CA PHE A 66 6.75 12.33 -7.20
C PHE A 66 5.27 12.19 -7.57
N ALA A 67 4.69 13.21 -8.21
CA ALA A 67 3.31 13.17 -8.68
C ALA A 67 3.04 11.99 -9.64
N HIS A 68 4.03 11.58 -10.45
CA HIS A 68 3.87 10.47 -11.40
C HIS A 68 3.59 9.14 -10.68
N PHE A 69 4.24 8.91 -9.54
CA PHE A 69 4.03 7.70 -8.74
C PHE A 69 2.59 7.58 -8.29
N TYR A 70 2.02 8.70 -7.84
CA TYR A 70 0.65 8.75 -7.35
C TYR A 70 -0.37 8.69 -8.48
N VAL A 71 -0.09 9.28 -9.65
CA VAL A 71 -0.96 9.13 -10.84
C VAL A 71 -1.04 7.66 -11.25
N ILE A 72 0.11 7.00 -11.41
CA ILE A 72 0.16 5.58 -11.78
C ILE A 72 -0.47 4.74 -10.68
N GLY A 73 -0.19 5.06 -9.42
CA GLY A 73 -0.80 4.43 -8.25
C GLY A 73 -2.32 4.49 -8.30
N VAL A 74 -2.92 5.68 -8.43
CA VAL A 74 -4.39 5.86 -8.50
C VAL A 74 -4.99 5.08 -9.67
N VAL A 75 -4.41 5.20 -10.86
CA VAL A 75 -4.92 4.47 -12.05
C VAL A 75 -4.89 2.97 -11.79
N TRP A 76 -3.78 2.46 -11.27
CA TRP A 76 -3.60 1.02 -11.02
C TRP A 76 -4.49 0.51 -9.89
N THR A 77 -4.58 1.22 -8.76
CA THR A 77 -5.46 0.87 -7.64
C THR A 77 -6.92 0.90 -8.05
N THR A 78 -7.34 1.90 -8.83
CA THR A 78 -8.71 2.02 -9.35
C THR A 78 -9.06 0.83 -10.25
N LEU A 79 -8.16 0.44 -11.16
CA LEU A 79 -8.37 -0.71 -12.03
C LEU A 79 -8.52 -2.01 -11.22
N LEU A 80 -7.62 -2.26 -10.27
CA LEU A 80 -7.68 -3.44 -9.40
C LEU A 80 -8.94 -3.45 -8.54
N LEU A 81 -9.30 -2.30 -7.96
CA LEU A 81 -10.50 -2.14 -7.14
C LEU A 81 -11.75 -2.40 -7.97
N ALA A 82 -11.87 -1.79 -9.15
CA ALA A 82 -13.02 -1.98 -10.03
C ALA A 82 -13.17 -3.44 -10.47
N ALA A 83 -12.10 -4.08 -10.92
CA ALA A 83 -12.12 -5.48 -11.33
C ALA A 83 -12.51 -6.42 -10.17
N THR A 84 -11.92 -6.19 -9.00
CA THR A 84 -12.20 -6.99 -7.80
C THR A 84 -13.62 -6.77 -7.29
N TRP A 85 -14.11 -5.53 -7.33
CA TRP A 85 -15.48 -5.19 -6.94
C TRP A 85 -16.50 -5.85 -7.87
N MET A 86 -16.28 -5.80 -9.19
CA MET A 86 -17.13 -6.46 -10.17
C MET A 86 -17.17 -7.98 -9.95
N TYR A 87 -16.02 -8.60 -9.70
CA TYR A 87 -15.93 -10.01 -9.35
C TYR A 87 -16.71 -10.33 -8.07
N ALA A 88 -16.56 -9.50 -7.02
CA ALA A 88 -17.25 -9.64 -5.75
C ALA A 88 -18.79 -9.57 -5.91
N CYS A 89 -19.28 -8.61 -6.71
CA CYS A 89 -20.70 -8.47 -7.01
C CYS A 89 -21.27 -9.68 -7.78
N LYS A 90 -20.51 -10.23 -8.73
CA LYS A 90 -20.93 -11.41 -9.50
C LYS A 90 -20.97 -12.70 -8.68
N MET A 91 -20.21 -12.79 -7.59
CA MET A 91 -20.21 -13.95 -6.68
C MET A 91 -21.42 -14.03 -5.73
N ALA A 92 -22.34 -13.06 -5.76
CA ALA A 92 -23.52 -13.02 -4.91
C ALA A 92 -24.79 -13.56 -5.61
N PRO A 93 -25.42 -14.63 -5.12
CA PRO A 93 -26.86 -14.84 -5.24
C PRO A 93 -27.58 -14.38 -3.96
N LEU A 94 -28.79 -13.83 -4.13
CA LEU A 94 -29.73 -13.51 -3.07
C LEU A 94 -30.12 -14.77 -2.28
N SER A 95 -29.72 -14.87 -1.01
CA SER A 95 -30.59 -15.37 0.07
C SER A 95 -30.02 -15.00 1.43
N SER A 96 -30.86 -14.41 2.27
CA SER A 96 -30.56 -13.94 3.62
C SER A 96 -30.39 -15.07 4.66
N GLU A 97 -30.59 -16.32 4.26
CA GLU A 97 -30.69 -17.47 5.18
C GLU A 97 -29.35 -18.18 5.46
N GLU A 98 -28.38 -18.18 4.54
CA GLU A 98 -27.11 -18.89 4.72
C GLU A 98 -26.15 -18.23 5.75
N PHE A 99 -26.31 -16.95 6.03
CA PHE A 99 -25.38 -16.19 6.87
C PHE A 99 -25.57 -16.44 8.38
N GLN A 100 -26.76 -16.88 8.81
CA GLN A 100 -27.03 -17.08 10.25
C GLN A 100 -26.53 -18.43 10.78
N LEU A 101 -26.47 -19.46 9.95
CA LEU A 101 -26.12 -20.81 10.40
C LEU A 101 -24.60 -20.99 10.61
N SER A 102 -23.78 -20.34 9.77
CA SER A 102 -22.31 -20.42 9.87
C SER A 102 -21.73 -19.58 11.01
N ASP A 103 -22.39 -18.48 11.38
CA ASP A 103 -21.92 -17.55 12.42
C ASP A 103 -22.14 -18.12 13.84
N ILE A 104 -23.15 -18.99 14.00
CA ILE A 104 -23.39 -19.73 15.25
C ILE A 104 -22.40 -20.89 15.39
N ALA A 105 -22.11 -21.62 14.30
CA ALA A 105 -21.16 -22.73 14.32
C ALA A 105 -19.70 -22.28 14.54
N SER A 106 -19.29 -21.15 13.93
CA SER A 106 -17.94 -20.60 14.10
C SER A 106 -17.70 -20.01 15.49
N ARG A 107 -18.74 -19.45 16.11
CA ARG A 107 -18.70 -18.97 17.51
C ARG A 107 -18.66 -20.11 18.54
N LEU A 108 -19.25 -21.26 18.23
CA LEU A 108 -19.21 -22.45 19.09
C LEU A 108 -17.92 -23.28 18.95
N ALA A 109 -17.27 -23.24 17.79
CA ALA A 109 -16.00 -23.95 17.55
C ALA A 109 -14.73 -23.13 17.88
N GLY A 110 -14.88 -21.92 18.42
CA GLY A 110 -13.79 -20.98 18.74
C GLY A 110 -13.03 -21.28 20.02
N GLY A 111 -12.49 -22.49 20.16
CA GLY A 111 -11.63 -22.88 21.28
C GLY A 111 -10.55 -23.87 20.85
N SER A 112 -9.33 -23.37 20.70
CA SER A 112 -8.06 -24.09 20.47
C SER A 112 -7.97 -24.99 19.23
N ASP A 113 -7.22 -24.55 18.22
CA ASP A 113 -6.08 -25.36 17.77
C ASP A 113 -5.00 -24.52 17.08
N VAL A 114 -3.85 -24.53 17.74
CA VAL A 114 -2.56 -24.05 17.28
C VAL A 114 -2.04 -25.10 16.31
N PHE A 115 -1.80 -24.71 15.05
CA PHE A 115 -1.11 -25.50 14.01
C PHE A 115 -1.89 -26.71 13.44
N SER A 116 -2.72 -26.48 12.41
CA SER A 116 -2.97 -27.51 11.39
C SER A 116 -2.88 -26.94 9.97
N VAL A 117 -1.75 -27.25 9.34
CA VAL A 117 -1.54 -27.13 7.89
C VAL A 117 -2.18 -28.38 7.27
N HIS A 118 -3.49 -28.35 7.04
CA HIS A 118 -4.12 -29.28 6.10
C HIS A 118 -5.31 -28.62 5.41
N LYS A 119 -5.14 -28.44 4.10
CA LYS A 119 -6.08 -27.81 3.17
C LYS A 119 -7.06 -28.86 2.66
N SER A 120 -8.36 -28.68 2.88
CA SER A 120 -9.40 -29.27 2.00
C SER A 120 -10.75 -28.57 2.18
N ASN A 121 -11.24 -27.99 1.08
CA ASN A 121 -12.55 -27.35 0.88
C ASN A 121 -12.84 -26.10 1.70
N MET A 122 -12.35 -24.95 1.23
CA MET A 122 -12.88 -23.65 1.66
C MET A 122 -14.38 -23.58 1.39
N THR A 123 -15.15 -23.17 2.38
CA THR A 123 -16.59 -22.94 2.20
C THR A 123 -16.81 -21.75 1.25
N PRO A 124 -17.89 -21.74 0.44
CA PRO A 124 -18.22 -20.60 -0.41
C PRO A 124 -18.32 -19.27 0.36
N VAL A 125 -18.72 -19.32 1.64
CA VAL A 125 -18.81 -18.18 2.54
C VAL A 125 -17.44 -17.60 2.88
N GLU A 126 -16.47 -18.43 3.27
CA GLU A 126 -15.10 -17.99 3.54
C GLU A 126 -14.44 -17.38 2.30
N HIS A 127 -14.70 -17.96 1.14
CA HIS A 127 -14.18 -17.43 -0.11
C HIS A 127 -14.73 -16.03 -0.41
N ARG A 128 -16.05 -15.83 -0.29
CA ARG A 128 -16.69 -14.51 -0.43
C ARG A 128 -16.11 -13.50 0.56
N PHE A 129 -15.90 -13.89 1.81
CA PHE A 129 -15.29 -13.03 2.81
C PHE A 129 -13.88 -12.57 2.39
N LYS A 130 -13.05 -13.47 1.86
CA LYS A 130 -11.72 -13.10 1.35
C LYS A 130 -11.78 -12.10 0.20
N VAL A 131 -12.73 -12.25 -0.72
CA VAL A 131 -12.93 -11.31 -1.83
C VAL A 131 -13.34 -9.93 -1.31
N TRP A 132 -14.36 -9.84 -0.45
CA TRP A 132 -14.80 -8.57 0.14
C TRP A 132 -13.75 -7.92 1.04
N ARG A 133 -12.93 -8.71 1.73
CA ARG A 133 -11.75 -8.22 2.46
C ARG A 133 -10.74 -7.56 1.53
N ALA A 134 -10.44 -8.17 0.38
CA ALA A 134 -9.55 -7.57 -0.62
C ALA A 134 -10.12 -6.26 -1.18
N VAL A 135 -11.43 -6.20 -1.46
CA VAL A 135 -12.13 -4.96 -1.85
C VAL A 135 -11.94 -3.88 -0.79
N PHE A 136 -12.15 -4.20 0.48
CA PHE A 136 -11.97 -3.25 1.59
C PHE A 136 -10.54 -2.71 1.69
N LEU A 137 -9.54 -3.59 1.57
CA LEU A 137 -8.13 -3.17 1.59
C LEU A 137 -7.77 -2.28 0.39
N LEU A 138 -8.27 -2.61 -0.81
CA LEU A 138 -8.06 -1.81 -2.01
C LEU A 138 -8.77 -0.44 -1.91
N LEU A 139 -9.95 -0.36 -1.29
CA LEU A 139 -10.61 0.91 -0.99
C LEU A 139 -9.77 1.80 -0.08
N LEU A 140 -9.23 1.24 1.01
CA LEU A 140 -8.34 1.99 1.91
C LEU A 140 -7.09 2.46 1.16
N MET A 141 -6.49 1.59 0.34
CA MET A 141 -5.34 1.96 -0.48
C MET A 141 -5.67 3.07 -1.48
N GLU A 142 -6.80 3.00 -2.17
CA GLU A 142 -7.29 4.04 -3.09
C GLU A 142 -7.42 5.39 -2.38
N ILE A 143 -8.08 5.42 -1.21
CA ILE A 143 -8.22 6.64 -0.39
C ILE A 143 -6.85 7.21 0.01
N HIS A 144 -5.89 6.35 0.35
CA HIS A 144 -4.54 6.78 0.68
C HIS A 144 -3.82 7.39 -0.53
N VAL A 145 -3.76 6.67 -1.65
CA VAL A 145 -3.00 7.09 -2.84
C VAL A 145 -3.62 8.32 -3.48
N LEU A 146 -4.96 8.41 -3.54
CA LEU A 146 -5.68 9.57 -4.05
C LEU A 146 -5.38 10.83 -3.22
N ARG A 147 -5.40 10.72 -1.87
CA ARG A 147 -4.99 11.85 -1.02
C ARG A 147 -3.55 12.25 -1.31
N ARG A 148 -2.62 11.29 -1.43
CA ARG A 148 -1.21 11.60 -1.69
C ARG A 148 -0.99 12.25 -3.06
N LEU A 149 -1.81 11.92 -4.06
CA LEU A 149 -1.86 12.62 -5.35
C LEU A 149 -2.30 14.08 -5.18
N ILE A 150 -3.41 14.30 -4.47
CA ILE A 150 -3.93 15.65 -4.16
C ILE A 150 -2.87 16.47 -3.41
N GLU A 151 -2.25 15.91 -2.36
CA GLU A 151 -1.17 16.57 -1.61
C GLU A 151 0.02 16.91 -2.51
N SER A 152 0.36 16.05 -3.48
CA SER A 152 1.46 16.29 -4.42
C SER A 152 1.22 17.47 -5.36
N PHE A 153 -0.04 17.76 -5.70
CA PHE A 153 -0.38 18.91 -6.53
C PHE A 153 -0.60 20.20 -5.71
N TYR A 154 -1.24 20.09 -4.55
CA TYR A 154 -1.75 21.27 -3.84
C TYR A 154 -1.00 21.62 -2.55
N VAL A 155 -0.36 20.65 -1.89
CA VAL A 155 0.30 20.86 -0.58
C VAL A 155 1.82 20.94 -0.74
N PHE A 156 2.42 20.09 -1.57
CA PHE A 156 3.87 20.03 -1.72
C PHE A 156 4.41 21.09 -2.69
N LYS A 157 4.99 22.15 -2.13
CA LYS A 157 5.77 23.15 -2.87
C LYS A 157 7.22 22.66 -3.04
N TYR A 158 7.52 22.07 -4.19
CA TYR A 158 8.85 21.58 -4.53
C TYR A 158 9.76 22.71 -5.03
N SER A 159 10.93 22.87 -4.41
CA SER A 159 11.97 23.80 -4.88
C SER A 159 12.52 23.35 -6.25
N PRO A 160 12.81 24.28 -7.18
CA PRO A 160 13.38 23.95 -8.50
C PRO A 160 14.70 23.18 -8.42
N SER A 161 15.47 23.38 -7.34
CA SER A 161 16.75 22.71 -7.11
C SER A 161 16.62 21.36 -6.42
N ALA A 162 15.41 20.95 -6.00
CA ALA A 162 15.20 19.69 -5.30
C ALA A 162 15.24 18.50 -6.28
N ARG A 163 16.19 17.60 -6.05
CA ARG A 163 16.48 16.45 -6.90
C ARG A 163 16.33 15.14 -6.13
N MET A 164 15.90 14.09 -6.82
CA MET A 164 15.89 12.71 -6.34
C MET A 164 16.66 11.81 -7.32
N HIS A 165 17.33 10.79 -6.82
CA HIS A 165 18.02 9.78 -7.64
C HIS A 165 17.04 8.96 -8.50
N ILE A 166 17.46 8.58 -9.72
CA ILE A 166 16.67 7.78 -10.67
C ILE A 166 16.22 6.43 -10.10
N LEU A 167 17.07 5.76 -9.30
CA LEU A 167 16.69 4.49 -8.68
C LEU A 167 15.60 4.68 -7.63
N GLY A 168 15.60 5.80 -6.90
CA GLY A 168 14.49 6.16 -6.02
C GLY A 168 13.19 6.41 -6.78
N TYR A 169 13.29 6.88 -8.04
CA TYR A 169 12.14 7.05 -8.91
C TYR A 169 11.53 5.70 -9.32
N PHE A 170 12.36 4.76 -9.78
CA PHE A 170 11.90 3.41 -10.10
C PHE A 170 11.42 2.63 -8.88
N ALA A 171 12.06 2.78 -7.72
CA ALA A 171 11.60 2.18 -6.48
C ALA A 171 10.22 2.70 -6.07
N GLY A 172 9.96 4.01 -6.26
CA GLY A 172 8.64 4.60 -6.08
C GLY A 172 7.60 3.98 -7.02
N LEU A 173 7.87 3.95 -8.32
CA LEU A 173 6.97 3.33 -9.30
C LEU A 173 6.66 1.86 -8.97
N PHE A 174 7.71 1.10 -8.68
CA PHE A 174 7.60 -0.29 -8.28
C PHE A 174 6.68 -0.46 -7.06
N PHE A 175 6.85 0.37 -6.03
CA PHE A 175 6.04 0.32 -4.82
C PHE A 175 4.55 0.57 -5.11
N TYR A 176 4.20 1.60 -5.89
CA TYR A 176 2.79 1.91 -6.19
C TYR A 176 2.11 0.90 -7.11
N VAL A 177 2.87 0.08 -7.84
CA VAL A 177 2.33 -1.06 -8.60
C VAL A 177 2.17 -2.30 -7.71
N THR A 178 3.18 -2.61 -6.90
CA THR A 178 3.24 -3.85 -6.12
C THR A 178 2.44 -3.80 -4.83
N ALA A 179 2.33 -2.65 -4.16
CA ALA A 179 1.61 -2.53 -2.91
C ALA A 179 0.11 -2.86 -3.05
N PRO A 180 -0.65 -2.26 -3.99
CA PRO A 180 -2.06 -2.61 -4.20
C PRO A 180 -2.25 -4.08 -4.57
N LEU A 181 -1.37 -4.60 -5.43
CA LEU A 181 -1.42 -5.99 -5.87
C LEU A 181 -1.16 -6.98 -4.73
N SER A 182 -0.35 -6.58 -3.74
CA SER A 182 -0.08 -7.40 -2.54
C SER A 182 -1.29 -7.53 -1.63
N LEU A 183 -2.23 -6.56 -1.68
CA LEU A 183 -3.48 -6.57 -0.90
C LEU A 183 -4.54 -7.52 -1.50
N CYS A 184 -4.45 -7.82 -2.80
CA CYS A 184 -5.37 -8.72 -3.50
C CYS A 184 -4.69 -9.96 -4.11
N SER A 185 -3.42 -10.22 -3.78
CA SER A 185 -2.59 -11.30 -4.36
C SER A 185 -3.24 -12.67 -4.30
N ASN A 186 -4.03 -12.92 -3.26
CA ASN A 186 -4.70 -14.18 -3.04
C ASN A 186 -5.80 -14.51 -4.05
N ILE A 187 -6.48 -13.49 -4.55
CA ILE A 187 -7.63 -13.59 -5.45
C ILE A 187 -7.29 -13.08 -6.86
N ALA A 188 -6.12 -12.44 -7.03
CA ALA A 188 -5.71 -11.80 -8.28
C ALA A 188 -5.77 -12.74 -9.51
N PRO A 189 -5.36 -14.03 -9.44
CA PRO A 189 -5.47 -14.93 -10.58
C PRO A 189 -6.93 -15.19 -11.00
N GLU A 190 -7.84 -15.32 -10.04
CA GLU A 190 -9.27 -15.55 -10.29
C GLU A 190 -9.92 -14.29 -10.90
N VAL A 191 -9.60 -13.11 -10.35
CA VAL A 191 -10.05 -11.83 -10.89
C VAL A 191 -9.50 -11.61 -12.31
N ALA A 192 -8.24 -11.96 -12.56
CA ALA A 192 -7.63 -11.87 -13.89
C ALA A 192 -8.32 -12.81 -14.90
N GLY A 193 -8.63 -14.05 -14.49
CA GLY A 193 -9.42 -14.98 -15.31
C GLY A 193 -10.82 -14.46 -15.60
N PHE A 194 -11.50 -13.90 -14.59
CA PHE A 194 -12.81 -13.25 -14.76
C PHE A 194 -12.76 -12.10 -15.76
N VAL A 195 -11.80 -11.18 -15.62
CA VAL A 195 -11.62 -10.06 -16.56
C VAL A 195 -11.32 -10.58 -17.96
N GLY A 196 -10.46 -11.59 -18.10
CA GLY A 196 -10.15 -12.22 -19.38
C GLY A 196 -11.38 -12.80 -20.07
N ASN A 197 -12.24 -13.49 -19.32
CA ASN A 197 -13.50 -14.04 -19.84
C ASN A 197 -14.47 -12.94 -20.27
N GLN A 198 -14.63 -11.88 -19.48
CA GLN A 198 -15.47 -10.73 -19.83
C GLN A 198 -14.99 -10.03 -21.12
N VAL A 199 -13.67 -9.91 -21.30
CA VAL A 199 -13.08 -9.33 -22.51
C VAL A 199 -13.29 -10.26 -23.72
N ALA A 200 -13.09 -11.57 -23.56
CA ALA A 200 -13.33 -12.55 -24.62
C ALA A 200 -14.80 -12.58 -25.06
N GLU A 201 -15.73 -12.57 -24.11
CA GLU A 201 -17.17 -12.49 -24.38
C GLU A 201 -17.53 -11.19 -25.11
N PHE A 202 -16.98 -10.04 -24.70
CA PHE A 202 -17.20 -8.77 -25.37
C PHE A 202 -16.69 -8.77 -26.82
N ILE A 203 -15.54 -9.40 -27.08
CA ILE A 203 -14.96 -9.54 -28.43
C ILE A 203 -15.83 -10.48 -29.28
N ALA A 204 -16.24 -11.62 -28.73
CA ALA A 204 -17.03 -12.63 -29.45
C ALA A 204 -18.45 -12.16 -29.77
N ASN A 205 -19.11 -11.47 -28.83
CA ASN A 205 -20.52 -11.08 -28.94
C ASN A 205 -20.76 -9.67 -29.48
N GLY A 206 -19.74 -8.99 -30.01
CA GLY A 206 -19.85 -7.79 -30.84
C GLY A 206 -20.99 -6.84 -30.47
N LYS A 207 -20.90 -6.18 -29.31
CA LYS A 207 -21.80 -5.07 -28.87
C LYS A 207 -23.30 -5.33 -29.10
N SER A 208 -23.83 -6.51 -28.80
CA SER A 208 -25.29 -6.67 -28.66
C SER A 208 -25.74 -6.01 -27.35
N HIS A 209 -26.62 -5.01 -27.46
CA HIS A 209 -27.30 -4.27 -26.41
C HIS A 209 -27.28 -4.92 -25.02
N THR A 210 -26.39 -4.47 -24.14
CA THR A 210 -26.48 -4.73 -22.71
C THR A 210 -27.21 -3.55 -22.09
N SER A 211 -28.46 -3.77 -21.66
CA SER A 211 -29.13 -2.92 -20.69
C SER A 211 -28.16 -2.66 -19.55
N ALA A 212 -27.83 -1.38 -19.29
CA ALA A 212 -26.97 -1.01 -18.19
C ALA A 212 -27.53 -1.67 -16.92
N PRO A 213 -26.76 -2.53 -16.22
CA PRO A 213 -27.24 -3.14 -14.99
C PRO A 213 -27.59 -2.01 -14.03
N GLU A 214 -28.80 -2.02 -13.48
CA GLU A 214 -29.20 -1.06 -12.44
C GLU A 214 -28.25 -1.22 -11.25
N PHE A 215 -27.27 -0.32 -11.17
CA PHE A 215 -26.26 -0.36 -10.13
C PHE A 215 -26.85 0.16 -8.83
N ASN A 216 -27.38 -0.75 -8.03
CA ASN A 216 -27.81 -0.43 -6.68
C ASN A 216 -26.58 -0.30 -5.78
N LEU A 217 -26.09 0.93 -5.59
CA LEU A 217 -24.94 1.27 -4.74
C LEU A 217 -25.08 0.65 -3.34
N LEU A 218 -26.26 0.78 -2.73
CA LEU A 218 -26.52 0.28 -1.37
C LEU A 218 -26.41 -1.26 -1.29
N SER A 219 -26.93 -1.97 -2.28
CA SER A 219 -26.81 -3.44 -2.36
C SER A 219 -25.35 -3.87 -2.54
N SER A 220 -24.57 -3.07 -3.28
CA SER A 220 -23.15 -3.33 -3.56
C SER A 220 -22.26 -3.07 -2.35
N ILE A 221 -22.62 -2.16 -1.46
CA ILE A 221 -21.83 -1.83 -0.25
C ILE A 221 -22.25 -2.70 0.94
N SER A 222 -23.47 -3.24 0.95
CA SER A 222 -23.99 -4.07 2.07
C SER A 222 -23.05 -5.18 2.57
N PRO A 223 -22.26 -5.87 1.71
CA PRO A 223 -21.35 -6.92 2.18
C PRO A 223 -20.11 -6.38 2.92
N LEU A 224 -19.70 -5.13 2.67
CA LEU A 224 -18.61 -4.48 3.43
C LEU A 224 -18.98 -4.27 4.90
N MET A 225 -20.27 -4.03 5.18
CA MET A 225 -20.75 -3.90 6.56
C MET A 225 -20.74 -5.23 7.32
N LYS A 226 -20.70 -6.37 6.61
CA LYS A 226 -20.62 -7.71 7.19
C LYS A 226 -19.19 -8.17 7.46
N LEU A 227 -18.19 -7.32 7.22
CA LEU A 227 -16.80 -7.63 7.57
C LEU A 227 -16.64 -7.73 9.09
N GLY A 228 -15.72 -8.59 9.53
CA GLY A 228 -15.47 -8.84 10.94
C GLY A 228 -14.94 -7.62 11.69
N SER A 229 -15.04 -7.64 13.02
CA SER A 229 -14.55 -6.56 13.88
C SER A 229 -13.07 -6.25 13.67
N LEU A 230 -12.26 -7.26 13.37
CA LEU A 230 -10.83 -7.11 13.09
C LEU A 230 -10.56 -6.21 11.87
N GLN A 231 -11.37 -6.30 10.81
CA GLN A 231 -11.27 -5.46 9.62
C GLN A 231 -11.51 -3.99 9.97
N TRP A 232 -12.55 -3.73 10.75
CA TRP A 232 -12.92 -2.39 11.18
C TRP A 232 -11.91 -1.79 12.16
N ILE A 233 -11.36 -2.59 13.08
CA ILE A 233 -10.26 -2.18 13.98
C ILE A 233 -9.04 -1.78 13.14
N GLY A 234 -8.64 -2.62 12.18
CA GLY A 234 -7.55 -2.30 11.25
C GLY A 234 -7.82 -1.03 10.44
N GLY A 235 -9.05 -0.87 9.95
CA GLY A 235 -9.51 0.34 9.26
C GLY A 235 -9.47 1.60 10.14
N ALA A 236 -9.83 1.49 11.42
CA ALA A 236 -9.75 2.61 12.37
C ALA A 236 -8.30 3.02 12.63
N ILE A 237 -7.39 2.05 12.83
CA ILE A 237 -5.95 2.30 12.99
C ILE A 237 -5.38 2.94 11.71
N PHE A 238 -5.79 2.44 10.54
CA PHE A 238 -5.43 3.02 9.26
C PHE A 238 -5.85 4.49 9.15
N LEU A 239 -7.12 4.80 9.47
CA LEU A 239 -7.65 6.16 9.42
C LEU A 239 -6.94 7.08 10.41
N TRP A 240 -6.60 6.57 11.59
CA TRP A 240 -5.81 7.30 12.59
C TRP A 240 -4.45 7.74 12.02
N GLY A 241 -3.67 6.80 11.47
CA GLY A 241 -2.41 7.10 10.80
C GLY A 241 -2.59 8.05 9.60
N TRP A 242 -3.63 7.84 8.80
CA TRP A 242 -3.95 8.67 7.64
C TRP A 242 -4.23 10.14 8.01
N ILE A 243 -5.00 10.39 9.10
CA ILE A 243 -5.31 11.74 9.59
C ILE A 243 -4.04 12.45 10.06
N HIS A 244 -3.23 11.79 10.90
CA HIS A 244 -1.98 12.36 11.41
C HIS A 244 -0.97 12.63 10.30
N GLN A 245 -0.85 11.71 9.33
CA GLN A 245 0.02 11.93 8.17
C GLN A 245 -0.41 13.17 7.37
N ARG A 246 -1.72 13.33 7.13
CA ARG A 246 -2.27 14.50 6.42
C ARG A 246 -1.98 15.80 7.17
N ARG A 247 -2.19 15.83 8.48
CA ARG A 247 -1.89 17.00 9.32
C ARG A 247 -0.41 17.36 9.26
N CYS A 248 0.47 16.36 9.37
CA CYS A 248 1.91 16.58 9.28
C CYS A 248 2.33 17.14 7.92
N HIS A 249 1.77 16.63 6.81
CA HIS A 249 2.05 17.17 5.47
C HIS A 249 1.52 18.60 5.29
N ALA A 250 0.34 18.91 5.83
CA ALA A 250 -0.20 20.25 5.79
C ALA A 250 0.71 21.26 6.53
N ILE A 251 1.21 20.90 7.72
CA ILE A 251 2.18 21.70 8.47
C ILE A 251 3.46 21.91 7.65
N LEU A 252 4.03 20.83 7.08
CA LEU A 252 5.24 20.95 6.25
C LEU A 252 5.03 21.77 4.97
N GLY A 253 3.82 21.72 4.40
CA GLY A 253 3.43 22.53 3.25
C GLY A 253 3.31 24.01 3.59
N SER A 254 2.71 24.36 4.74
CA SER A 254 2.52 25.75 5.16
C SER A 254 3.83 26.46 5.49
N LEU A 255 4.85 25.73 5.93
CA LEU A 255 6.19 26.29 6.15
C LEU A 255 6.89 26.76 4.85
N ARG A 256 6.37 26.39 3.68
CA ARG A 256 6.96 26.71 2.37
C ARG A 256 6.17 27.74 1.58
N GLU A 257 5.19 28.41 2.17
CA GLU A 257 4.37 29.39 1.45
C GLU A 257 5.09 30.69 1.15
N ASN A 258 6.00 31.13 2.02
CA ASN A 258 6.73 32.38 1.86
C ASN A 258 8.09 32.14 1.17
N PRO A 259 8.31 32.64 -0.06
CA PRO A 259 9.56 32.46 -0.79
C PRO A 259 10.78 33.08 -0.09
N SER A 260 10.56 34.12 0.72
CA SER A 260 11.58 34.77 1.55
C SER A 260 12.09 33.87 2.68
N GLN A 261 11.27 32.94 3.17
CA GLN A 261 11.61 31.95 4.20
C GLN A 261 12.13 30.64 3.62
N ALA A 262 12.07 30.43 2.30
CA ALA A 262 12.47 29.17 1.66
C ALA A 262 13.97 28.85 1.73
N LYS A 263 14.80 29.81 2.18
CA LYS A 263 16.25 29.62 2.37
C LYS A 263 16.62 29.24 3.81
N GLU A 264 15.76 29.50 4.78
CA GLU A 264 16.03 29.28 6.20
C GLU A 264 15.24 28.05 6.69
N TYR A 265 15.89 27.17 7.45
CA TYR A 265 15.26 25.94 7.91
C TYR A 265 14.37 26.24 9.13
N ILE A 266 13.05 26.13 8.96
CA ILE A 266 12.09 26.35 10.05
C ILE A 266 11.71 24.99 10.67
N ILE A 267 11.81 24.90 11.99
CA ILE A 267 11.39 23.70 12.73
C ILE A 267 9.85 23.62 12.76
N PRO A 268 9.25 22.51 12.32
CA PRO A 268 7.80 22.33 12.39
C PRO A 268 7.33 22.08 13.82
N TYR A 269 6.21 22.72 14.19
CA TYR A 269 5.51 22.50 15.46
C TYR A 269 4.06 22.08 15.20
N GLY A 270 3.50 21.29 16.11
CA GLY A 270 2.12 20.79 16.06
C GLY A 270 2.01 19.29 15.76
N ASP A 271 0.85 18.71 16.10
CA ASP A 271 0.61 17.26 16.02
C ASP A 271 1.76 16.44 16.66
N TRP A 272 2.19 15.35 16.04
CA TRP A 272 3.26 14.48 16.55
C TRP A 272 4.69 15.06 16.38
N PHE A 273 4.86 16.26 15.83
CA PHE A 273 6.20 16.90 15.75
C PHE A 273 6.80 17.20 17.14
N GLY A 274 5.97 17.26 18.19
CA GLY A 274 6.46 17.40 19.56
C GLY A 274 7.10 16.13 20.15
N MET A 275 6.89 14.95 19.53
CA MET A 275 7.37 13.67 20.02
C MET A 275 8.47 13.07 19.15
N VAL A 276 8.39 13.26 17.84
CA VAL A 276 9.34 12.70 16.86
C VAL A 276 9.67 13.74 15.79
N SER A 277 10.91 13.72 15.29
CA SER A 277 11.36 14.70 14.28
C SER A 277 10.66 14.56 12.93
N SER A 278 10.27 13.33 12.56
CA SER A 278 9.57 13.01 11.30
C SER A 278 8.29 12.21 11.54
N PRO A 279 7.23 12.83 12.09
CA PRO A 279 5.98 12.15 12.46
C PRO A 279 5.20 11.62 11.27
N HIS A 280 5.32 12.23 10.09
CA HIS A 280 4.67 11.77 8.87
C HIS A 280 5.13 10.37 8.43
N PHE A 281 6.38 10.00 8.74
CA PHE A 281 6.93 8.66 8.57
C PHE A 281 6.37 7.68 9.59
N LEU A 282 6.30 8.07 10.87
CA LEU A 282 5.64 7.26 11.89
C LEU A 282 4.16 7.00 11.55
N ALA A 283 3.45 8.03 11.10
CA ALA A 283 2.07 7.94 10.67
C ALA A 283 1.89 7.00 9.46
N GLU A 284 2.88 6.94 8.55
CA GLU A 284 2.91 5.96 7.45
C GLU A 284 2.99 4.52 7.99
N ILE A 285 3.86 4.26 8.97
CA ILE A 285 3.96 2.95 9.60
C ILE A 285 2.63 2.55 10.25
N VAL A 286 1.99 3.45 11.00
CA VAL A 286 0.68 3.20 11.65
C VAL A 286 -0.40 2.87 10.61
N LEU A 287 -0.42 3.61 9.50
CA LEU A 287 -1.33 3.39 8.37
C LEU A 287 -1.18 1.96 7.80
N TYR A 288 0.04 1.51 7.48
CA TYR A 288 0.26 0.16 6.94
C TYR A 288 0.07 -0.94 7.98
N ALA A 289 0.32 -0.67 9.27
CA ALA A 289 -0.03 -1.58 10.35
C ALA A 289 -1.56 -1.80 10.41
N GLY A 290 -2.35 -0.75 10.19
CA GLY A 290 -3.80 -0.84 10.03
C GLY A 290 -4.22 -1.75 8.87
N LEU A 291 -3.58 -1.63 7.70
CA LEU A 291 -3.83 -2.55 6.56
C LEU A 291 -3.47 -4.00 6.90
N LEU A 292 -2.35 -4.24 7.58
CA LEU A 292 -1.93 -5.57 8.01
C LEU A 292 -2.97 -6.20 8.96
N ILE A 293 -3.44 -5.45 9.96
CA ILE A 293 -4.49 -5.91 10.88
C ILE A 293 -5.79 -6.14 10.14
N ALA A 294 -6.20 -5.22 9.26
CA ALA A 294 -7.43 -5.35 8.48
C ALA A 294 -7.42 -6.59 7.56
N SER A 295 -6.25 -6.99 7.07
CA SER A 295 -6.09 -8.21 6.29
C SER A 295 -6.25 -9.50 7.09
N GLY A 296 -6.22 -9.44 8.43
CA GLY A 296 -6.21 -10.60 9.31
C GLY A 296 -4.83 -11.19 9.57
N GLY A 297 -3.75 -10.62 9.01
CA GLY A 297 -2.37 -10.98 9.32
C GLY A 297 -1.91 -12.36 8.82
N THR A 298 -2.69 -13.05 7.99
CA THR A 298 -2.34 -14.39 7.48
C THR A 298 -1.49 -14.35 6.22
N ASP A 299 -1.51 -13.23 5.50
CA ASP A 299 -0.98 -13.14 4.14
C ASP A 299 0.46 -12.63 4.16
N ILE A 300 1.40 -13.50 3.80
CA ILE A 300 2.85 -13.19 3.80
C ILE A 300 3.19 -12.00 2.90
N THR A 301 2.47 -11.80 1.78
CA THR A 301 2.71 -10.65 0.89
C THR A 301 2.42 -9.32 1.58
N ILE A 302 1.44 -9.29 2.49
CA ILE A 302 1.08 -8.08 3.24
C ILE A 302 2.08 -7.83 4.37
N TRP A 303 2.59 -8.89 5.00
CA TRP A 303 3.73 -8.79 5.93
C TRP A 303 4.99 -8.24 5.26
N LEU A 304 5.31 -8.72 4.05
CA LEU A 304 6.45 -8.24 3.28
C LEU A 304 6.27 -6.77 2.87
N LEU A 305 5.07 -6.38 2.42
CA LEU A 305 4.73 -4.98 2.17
C LEU A 305 4.93 -4.11 3.42
N PHE A 306 4.39 -4.54 4.57
CA PHE A 306 4.56 -3.82 5.83
C PHE A 306 6.03 -3.70 6.23
N GLY A 307 6.79 -4.80 6.14
CA GLY A 307 8.22 -4.82 6.43
C GLY A 307 9.02 -3.89 5.53
N PHE A 308 8.70 -3.85 4.23
CA PHE A 308 9.29 -2.90 3.29
C PHE A 308 9.01 -1.45 3.69
N VAL A 309 7.76 -1.11 4.03
CA VAL A 309 7.39 0.25 4.47
C VAL A 309 8.14 0.63 5.73
N VAL A 310 8.14 -0.21 6.76
CA VAL A 310 8.85 0.04 8.01
C VAL A 310 10.32 0.30 7.74
N TRP A 311 10.95 -0.58 6.97
CA TRP A 311 12.37 -0.47 6.66
C TRP A 311 12.73 0.81 5.92
N PHE A 312 12.02 1.05 4.81
CA PHE A 312 12.26 2.18 3.94
C PHE A 312 12.09 3.47 4.74
N THR A 313 11.00 3.57 5.49
CA THR A 313 10.66 4.73 6.32
C THR A 313 11.69 4.99 7.42
N LEU A 314 12.14 3.95 8.15
CA LEU A 314 13.17 4.09 9.18
C LEU A 314 14.51 4.54 8.60
N SER A 315 14.88 4.03 7.42
CA SER A 315 16.09 4.44 6.71
C SER A 315 16.06 5.94 6.38
N PHE A 316 14.92 6.46 5.90
CA PHE A 316 14.75 7.89 5.63
C PHE A 316 14.70 8.75 6.90
N ALA A 317 14.01 8.29 7.94
CA ALA A 317 13.94 9.00 9.22
C ALA A 317 15.34 9.18 9.81
N ARG A 318 16.18 8.14 9.76
CA ARG A 318 17.57 8.19 10.23
C ARG A 318 18.39 9.24 9.45
N SER A 319 18.34 9.22 8.12
CA SER A 319 19.05 10.22 7.31
C SER A 319 18.57 11.66 7.56
N THR A 320 17.28 11.83 7.87
CA THR A 320 16.71 13.16 8.19
C THR A 320 17.20 13.64 9.56
N ASN A 321 17.25 12.76 10.55
CA ASN A 321 17.77 13.09 11.88
C ASN A 321 19.26 13.41 11.85
N GLU A 322 20.05 12.64 11.08
CA GLU A 322 21.48 12.92 10.87
C GLU A 322 21.64 14.32 10.24
N MET A 323 20.85 14.65 9.20
CA MET A 323 20.89 16.00 8.59
C MET A 323 20.56 17.10 9.61
N LEU A 324 19.52 16.91 10.44
CA LEU A 324 19.12 17.88 11.46
C LEU A 324 20.22 18.11 12.50
N LEU A 325 20.89 17.06 12.95
CA LEU A 325 22.00 17.14 13.90
C LEU A 325 23.25 17.81 13.29
N PHE A 326 23.58 17.51 12.03
CA PHE A 326 24.72 18.13 11.33
C PHE A 326 24.46 19.57 10.88
N SER A 327 23.20 19.99 10.80
CA SER A 327 22.82 21.36 10.42
C SER A 327 23.08 22.40 11.52
N GLY A 328 23.50 21.96 12.72
CA GLY A 328 23.99 22.84 13.78
C GLY A 328 22.93 23.77 14.34
N PHE A 329 22.27 23.33 15.40
CA PHE A 329 22.12 24.17 16.58
C PHE A 329 23.31 23.92 17.50
#